data_AF-A0A354BBG5-F1
#
_entry.id   AF-A0A354BBG5-F1
#
_cell.length_a   1.000
_cell.length_b   1.000
_cell.length_c   1.000
_cell.angle_alpha   90.00
_cell.angle_beta   90.00
_cell.angle_gamma   90.00
#
_symmetry.space_group_name_H-M   'P 1'
#
loop_
_entity.id
_entity.type
_entity.pdbx_description
1 polymer ?
#
loop_
_entity_poly.entity_id
_entity_poly.type
_entity_poly.pdbx_seq_one_letter_code
_entity_poly.pdbx_strand_id
1 'polypeptide(L)'
;MAFGQSAGPAASHRQVAELLELLQNAGHADFKDARGPMGFNQRQAAGRFTADEAQALIDQLQQAEYEADQQAQANGSSEQKQEPEQTEGAPKQIGMTDEERAEMERAVRSASTKSLVLEVRRRGWIVTKPK
;
A
#
# COMPACT_ATOMS: atom_id res chain seq x y z
N MET A 1 19.55 -8.06 -5.63
CA MET A 1 19.17 -9.44 -5.99
C MET A 1 19.62 -9.70 -7.42
N ALA A 2 20.35 -10.78 -7.68
CA ALA A 2 20.95 -11.08 -8.99
C ALA A 2 19.91 -11.69 -9.95
N PHE A 3 19.79 -11.12 -11.16
CA PHE A 3 18.97 -11.66 -12.24
C PHE A 3 19.60 -12.97 -12.74
N GLY A 4 18.98 -14.12 -12.46
CA GLY A 4 19.44 -15.41 -12.99
C GLY A 4 19.32 -16.61 -12.06
N GLN A 5 18.89 -16.45 -10.80
CA GLN A 5 18.48 -17.63 -10.02
C GLN A 5 17.10 -18.07 -10.46
N SER A 6 17.01 -19.32 -10.93
CA SER A 6 15.78 -19.99 -11.31
C SER A 6 14.74 -19.81 -10.22
N ALA A 7 13.61 -19.19 -10.57
CA ALA A 7 12.44 -19.12 -9.70
C ALA A 7 12.16 -20.54 -9.18
N GLY A 8 12.13 -20.71 -7.86
CA GLY A 8 11.93 -22.00 -7.21
C GLY A 8 10.64 -22.70 -7.62
N PRO A 9 10.31 -23.85 -7.01
CA PRO A 9 9.07 -24.55 -7.32
C PRO A 9 7.87 -23.60 -7.19
N ALA A 10 6.87 -23.76 -8.06
CA ALA A 10 5.65 -22.97 -8.00
C ALA A 10 4.97 -23.15 -6.63
N ALA A 11 4.38 -22.07 -6.11
CA ALA A 11 3.61 -22.14 -4.88
C ALA A 11 2.47 -23.15 -5.00
N SER A 12 2.18 -23.84 -3.91
CA SER A 12 1.03 -24.74 -3.86
C SER A 12 -0.27 -23.95 -3.91
N HIS A 13 -1.34 -24.57 -4.42
CA HIS A 13 -2.66 -23.92 -4.49
C HIS A 13 -3.17 -23.49 -3.10
N ARG A 14 -2.79 -24.22 -2.04
CA ARG A 14 -3.12 -23.86 -0.66
C ARG A 14 -2.41 -22.57 -0.22
N GLN A 15 -1.11 -22.46 -0.48
CA GLN A 15 -0.33 -21.25 -0.16
C GLN A 15 -0.87 -20.02 -0.90
N VAL A 16 -1.24 -20.16 -2.18
CA VAL A 16 -1.82 -19.05 -2.95
C VAL A 16 -3.20 -18.67 -2.42
N ALA A 17 -4.03 -19.65 -2.01
CA ALA A 17 -5.34 -19.37 -1.43
C ALA A 17 -5.24 -18.68 -0.07
N GLU A 18 -4.35 -19.14 0.81
CA GLU A 18 -4.06 -18.54 2.11
C GLU A 18 -3.55 -17.10 1.96
N LEU A 19 -2.64 -16.87 1.00
CA LEU A 19 -2.16 -15.53 0.71
C LEU A 19 -3.29 -14.58 0.25
N LEU A 20 -4.25 -15.08 -0.54
CA LEU A 20 -5.41 -14.30 -0.96
C LEU A 20 -6.31 -13.94 0.23
N GLU A 21 -6.54 -14.89 1.14
CA GLU A 21 -7.34 -14.69 2.34
C GLU A 21 -6.72 -13.62 3.27
N LEU A 22 -5.42 -13.72 3.53
CA LEU A 22 -4.69 -12.73 4.34
C LEU A 22 -4.71 -11.33 3.69
N LEU A 23 -4.61 -11.26 2.36
CA LEU A 23 -4.73 -9.98 1.65
C LEU A 23 -6.13 -9.39 1.75
N GLN A 24 -7.18 -10.22 1.69
CA GLN A 24 -8.56 -9.77 1.87
C GLN A 24 -8.82 -9.26 3.29
N ASN A 25 -8.28 -9.93 4.30
CA ASN A 25 -8.34 -9.45 5.69
C ASN A 25 -7.60 -8.12 5.86
N ALA A 26 -6.48 -7.92 5.15
CA ALA A 26 -5.77 -6.65 5.09
C ALA A 26 -6.49 -5.56 4.26
N GLY A 27 -7.63 -5.87 3.65
CA GLY A 27 -8.46 -4.93 2.89
C GLY A 27 -8.22 -4.88 1.38
N HIS A 28 -7.47 -5.83 0.82
CA HIS A 28 -7.22 -5.93 -0.62
C HIS A 28 -8.16 -6.93 -1.30
N ALA A 29 -8.78 -6.54 -2.41
CA ALA A 29 -9.70 -7.43 -3.12
C ALA A 29 -8.99 -8.62 -3.77
N ASP A 30 -7.82 -8.38 -4.38
CA ASP A 30 -7.06 -9.36 -5.17
C ASP A 30 -5.56 -9.03 -5.18
N PHE A 31 -4.73 -9.95 -5.69
CA PHE A 31 -3.28 -9.72 -5.91
C PHE A 31 -2.96 -8.51 -6.81
N LYS A 32 -3.88 -8.13 -7.69
CA LYS A 32 -3.72 -6.94 -8.54
C LYS A 32 -3.88 -5.65 -7.74
N ASP A 33 -4.82 -5.63 -6.81
CA ASP A 33 -5.09 -4.50 -5.94
C ASP A 33 -3.95 -4.32 -4.94
N ALA A 34 -3.48 -5.43 -4.37
CA ALA A 34 -2.31 -5.48 -3.50
C ALA A 34 -1.00 -5.07 -4.21
N ARG A 35 -0.95 -5.02 -5.55
CA ARG A 35 0.28 -4.78 -6.30
C ARG A 35 0.97 -3.46 -5.95
N GLY A 36 0.21 -2.38 -5.84
CA GLY A 36 0.74 -1.07 -5.47
C GLY A 36 1.30 -1.06 -4.04
N PRO A 37 0.47 -1.30 -3.02
CA PRO A 37 0.87 -1.23 -1.62
C PRO A 37 1.89 -2.30 -1.22
N MET A 38 1.79 -3.52 -1.75
CA MET A 38 2.70 -4.64 -1.41
C MET A 38 3.90 -4.75 -2.36
N GLY A 39 4.00 -3.89 -3.38
CA GLY A 39 5.12 -3.88 -4.32
C GLY A 39 5.23 -5.15 -5.19
N PHE A 40 4.13 -5.88 -5.38
CA PHE A 40 4.15 -7.12 -6.17
C PHE A 40 4.58 -6.84 -7.62
N ASN A 41 5.35 -7.77 -8.18
CA ASN A 41 5.70 -7.72 -9.59
C ASN A 41 4.52 -8.19 -10.46
N GLN A 42 4.63 -8.02 -11.78
CA GLN A 42 3.55 -8.38 -12.72
C GLN A 42 3.14 -9.86 -12.67
N ARG A 43 4.10 -10.75 -12.41
CA ARG A 43 3.87 -12.20 -12.31
C ARG A 43 3.08 -12.52 -11.03
N GLN A 44 3.48 -11.94 -9.91
CA GLN A 44 2.82 -12.08 -8.61
C GLN A 44 1.40 -11.48 -8.61
N ALA A 45 1.22 -10.32 -9.24
CA ALA A 45 -0.10 -9.73 -9.44
C ALA A 45 -1.04 -10.59 -10.33
N ALA A 46 -0.48 -11.54 -11.09
CA ALA A 46 -1.22 -12.56 -11.82
C ALA A 46 -1.42 -13.86 -11.02
N GLY A 47 -1.16 -13.85 -9.71
CA GLY A 47 -1.30 -15.01 -8.81
C GLY A 47 -0.16 -16.04 -8.93
N ARG A 48 0.95 -15.70 -9.60
CA ARG A 48 2.05 -16.65 -9.84
C ARG A 48 3.21 -16.39 -8.88
N PHE A 49 3.23 -17.15 -7.80
CA PHE A 49 4.27 -17.12 -6.78
C PHE A 49 5.11 -18.39 -6.83
N THR A 50 6.36 -18.29 -6.41
CA THR A 50 7.15 -19.46 -6.01
C THR A 50 6.81 -19.86 -4.57
N ALA A 51 7.08 -21.10 -4.19
CA ALA A 51 6.78 -21.60 -2.85
C ALA A 51 7.44 -20.75 -1.76
N ASP A 52 8.72 -20.37 -1.97
CA ASP A 52 9.46 -19.53 -1.02
C ASP A 52 8.91 -18.09 -0.97
N GLU A 53 8.55 -17.51 -2.12
CA GLU A 53 7.92 -16.17 -2.18
C GLU A 53 6.56 -16.16 -1.47
N ALA A 54 5.73 -17.19 -1.69
CA ALA A 54 4.43 -17.28 -1.07
C ALA A 54 4.55 -17.44 0.45
N GLN A 55 5.46 -18.30 0.92
CA GLN A 55 5.69 -18.50 2.35
C GLN A 55 6.16 -17.22 3.03
N ALA A 56 7.15 -16.52 2.45
CA ALA A 56 7.66 -15.28 3.02
C ALA A 56 6.58 -14.19 3.12
N LEU A 57 5.66 -14.12 2.14
CA LEU A 57 4.56 -13.17 2.16
C LEU A 57 3.47 -13.53 3.18
N ILE A 58 3.16 -14.82 3.33
CA ILE A 58 2.24 -15.30 4.37
C ILE A 58 2.78 -14.92 5.75
N ASP A 59 4.05 -15.22 6.03
CA ASP A 59 4.69 -14.92 7.31
C ASP A 59 4.67 -13.40 7.59
N GLN A 60 4.96 -12.57 6.58
CA GLN A 60 4.93 -11.11 6.71
C GLN A 60 3.52 -10.56 6.99
N LEU A 61 2.49 -11.06 6.30
CA LEU A 61 1.12 -10.59 6.49
C LEU A 61 0.56 -11.01 7.85
N GLN A 62 0.83 -12.24 8.30
CA GLN A 62 0.44 -12.71 9.63
C GLN A 62 1.11 -11.88 10.74
N GLN A 63 2.38 -11.53 10.56
CA GLN A 63 3.08 -10.63 11.50
C GLN A 63 2.44 -9.25 11.52
N ALA A 64 2.12 -8.68 10.35
CA ALA A 64 1.47 -7.37 10.27
C ALA A 64 0.07 -7.37 10.90
N GLU A 65 -0.72 -8.44 10.73
CA GLU A 65 -2.00 -8.62 11.42
C GLU A 65 -1.81 -8.64 12.94
N TYR A 66 -0.82 -9.41 13.42
CA TYR A 66 -0.51 -9.47 14.86
C TYR A 66 -0.04 -8.11 15.41
N GLU A 67 0.77 -7.36 14.66
CA GLU A 67 1.18 -6.01 15.04
C GLU A 67 0.00 -5.03 15.04
N ALA A 68 -0.91 -5.13 14.08
CA ALA A 68 -2.11 -4.31 14.03
C ALA A 68 -3.04 -4.57 15.23
N ASP A 69 -3.22 -5.83 15.61
CA ASP A 69 -3.99 -6.23 16.80
C ASP A 69 -3.36 -5.68 18.09
N GLN A 70 -2.03 -5.79 18.23
CA GLN A 70 -1.32 -5.23 19.38
C GLN A 70 -1.38 -3.70 19.43
N GLN A 71 -1.32 -3.01 18.29
CA GLN A 71 -1.47 -1.57 18.23
C GLN A 71 -2.90 -1.11 18.58
N ALA A 72 -3.92 -1.87 18.15
CA ALA A 72 -5.31 -1.62 18.53
C ALA A 72 -5.51 -1.78 20.05
N GLN A 73 -4.91 -2.81 20.66
CA GLN A 73 -4.98 -3.03 22.11
C GLN A 73 -4.18 -2.00 22.92
N ALA A 74 -3.04 -1.51 22.40
CA ALA A 74 -2.24 -0.47 23.04
C ALA A 74 -2.89 0.93 22.97
N ASN A 75 -3.65 1.22 21.92
CA ASN A 75 -4.38 2.48 21.76
C ASN A 75 -5.75 2.50 22.46
N GLY A 76 -6.22 1.37 23.00
CA GLY A 76 -7.53 1.23 23.65
C GLY A 76 -7.66 1.77 25.08
N SER A 77 -6.73 2.61 25.57
CA SER A 77 -6.83 3.25 26.91
C SER A 77 -7.03 4.77 26.88
N SER A 78 -7.56 5.31 25.77
CA SER A 78 -8.00 6.71 25.70
C SER A 78 -9.27 6.84 24.87
N GLU A 79 -10.39 6.40 25.45
CA GLU A 79 -11.73 6.68 24.95
C GLU A 79 -12.03 8.20 25.10
N GLN A 80 -12.43 8.86 24.01
CA GLN A 80 -13.84 9.29 23.84
C GLN A 80 -13.97 10.58 22.97
N LYS A 81 -14.53 10.37 21.77
CA LYS A 81 -15.70 11.06 21.18
C LYS A 81 -15.50 11.41 19.71
N GLN A 82 -15.90 10.50 18.82
CA GLN A 82 -16.80 10.79 17.70
C GLN A 82 -17.37 9.47 17.14
N GLU A 83 -18.61 9.19 17.54
CA GLU A 83 -19.52 8.18 17.01
C GLU A 83 -20.26 8.75 15.77
N PRO A 84 -21.00 7.93 14.99
CA PRO A 84 -20.88 7.89 13.54
C PRO A 84 -22.21 8.17 12.83
N GLU A 85 -22.19 8.71 11.61
CA GLU A 85 -23.35 8.57 10.71
C GLU A 85 -22.90 8.42 9.25
N GLN A 86 -23.17 7.21 8.73
CA GLN A 86 -23.74 6.92 7.40
C GLN A 86 -22.81 7.12 6.19
N THR A 87 -22.69 6.24 5.17
CA THR A 87 -23.59 5.22 4.60
C THR A 87 -22.76 4.20 3.80
N GLU A 88 -23.30 2.98 3.69
CA GLU A 88 -23.02 1.99 2.64
C GLU A 88 -22.85 2.59 1.23
N GLY A 89 -21.96 1.99 0.43
CA GLY A 89 -22.05 2.07 -1.02
C GLY A 89 -20.75 1.82 -1.80
N ALA A 90 -20.58 0.57 -2.25
CA ALA A 90 -19.94 0.13 -3.51
C ALA A 90 -18.56 0.72 -3.94
N PRO A 91 -17.57 -0.12 -4.31
CA PRO A 91 -16.27 0.36 -4.71
C PRO A 91 -16.37 1.03 -6.08
N LYS A 92 -16.15 2.35 -6.14
CA LYS A 92 -15.96 3.09 -7.39
C LYS A 92 -14.52 3.58 -7.48
N GLN A 93 -13.77 2.88 -8.32
CA GLN A 93 -12.69 3.36 -9.20
C GLN A 93 -11.93 4.60 -8.72
N ILE A 94 -10.68 4.35 -8.30
CA ILE A 94 -9.71 5.30 -7.78
C ILE A 94 -9.28 6.28 -8.90
N GLY A 95 -10.09 7.32 -9.10
CA GLY A 95 -9.63 8.62 -9.60
C GLY A 95 -9.63 9.58 -8.42
N MET A 96 -8.53 10.31 -8.22
CA MET A 96 -8.44 11.33 -7.18
C MET A 96 -9.61 12.30 -7.36
N THR A 97 -10.40 12.49 -6.31
CA THR A 97 -11.57 13.38 -6.37
C THR A 97 -11.10 14.83 -6.56
N ASP A 98 -11.94 15.67 -7.17
CA ASP A 98 -11.61 17.10 -7.35
C ASP A 98 -11.33 17.81 -6.01
N GLU A 99 -11.93 17.32 -4.92
CA GLU A 99 -11.74 17.82 -3.56
C GLU A 99 -10.35 17.49 -3.02
N GLU A 100 -9.91 16.23 -3.12
CA GLU A 100 -8.56 15.81 -2.73
C GLU A 100 -7.49 16.54 -3.56
N ARG A 101 -7.76 16.74 -4.85
CA ARG A 101 -6.88 17.51 -5.72
C ARG A 101 -6.78 18.97 -5.26
N ALA A 102 -7.90 19.59 -4.91
CA ALA A 102 -7.92 20.97 -4.41
C ALA A 102 -7.17 21.10 -3.07
N GLU A 103 -7.27 20.11 -2.20
CA GLU A 103 -6.53 20.07 -0.93
C GLU A 103 -5.02 19.95 -1.17
N MET A 104 -4.60 19.04 -2.04
CA MET A 104 -3.18 18.91 -2.41
C MET A 104 -2.63 20.19 -3.04
N GLU A 105 -3.40 20.86 -3.90
CA GLU A 105 -3.02 22.15 -4.48
C GLU A 105 -2.86 23.24 -3.41
N ARG A 106 -3.75 23.28 -2.40
CA ARG A 106 -3.62 24.21 -1.27
C ARG A 106 -2.37 23.92 -0.45
N ALA A 107 -2.07 22.65 -0.20
CA ALA A 107 -0.88 22.23 0.53
C ALA A 107 0.42 22.58 -0.23
N VAL A 108 0.47 22.41 -1.54
CA VAL A 108 1.62 22.82 -2.37
C VAL A 108 1.80 24.33 -2.34
N ARG A 109 0.71 25.10 -2.39
CA ARG A 109 0.76 26.58 -2.35
C ARG A 109 1.19 27.12 -0.98
N SER A 110 0.85 26.43 0.10
CA SER A 110 1.26 26.83 1.46
C SER A 110 2.67 26.35 1.84
N ALA A 111 3.24 25.40 1.09
CA ALA A 111 4.57 24.88 1.36
C ALA A 111 5.67 25.93 1.17
N SER A 112 6.70 25.86 2.03
CA SER A 112 7.86 26.76 1.96
C SER A 112 8.65 26.56 0.66
N THR A 113 8.99 27.66 -0.01
CA THR A 113 9.77 27.66 -1.27
C THR A 113 11.09 26.89 -1.14
N LYS A 114 11.75 26.97 0.03
CA LYS A 114 13.01 26.24 0.28
C LYS A 114 12.79 24.72 0.27
N SER A 115 11.67 24.26 0.83
CA SER A 115 11.29 22.85 0.84
C SER A 115 10.96 22.35 -0.57
N LEU A 116 10.21 23.15 -1.34
CA LEU A 116 9.87 22.82 -2.72
C LEU A 116 11.12 22.69 -3.60
N VAL A 117 12.08 23.60 -3.48
CA VAL A 117 13.34 23.54 -4.24
C VAL A 117 14.17 22.30 -3.89
N LEU A 118 14.21 21.91 -2.61
CA LEU A 118 14.89 20.69 -2.19
C LEU A 118 14.22 19.43 -2.75
N GLU A 119 12.89 19.37 -2.73
CA GLU A 119 12.14 18.22 -3.23
C GLU A 119 12.30 18.07 -4.76
N VAL A 120 12.24 19.17 -5.51
CA VAL A 120 12.47 19.17 -6.96
C VAL A 120 13.88 18.67 -7.29
N ARG A 121 14.91 19.12 -6.55
CA ARG A 121 16.29 18.63 -6.71
C ARG A 121 16.48 17.17 -6.32
N ARG A 122 15.86 16.72 -5.21
CA ARG A 122 15.89 15.32 -4.75
C ARG A 122 15.33 14.38 -5.82
N ARG A 123 14.33 14.85 -6.56
CA ARG A 123 13.73 14.12 -7.70
C ARG A 123 14.54 14.23 -9.00
N GLY A 124 15.71 14.87 -8.99
CA GLY A 124 16.60 14.98 -10.14
C GLY A 124 16.29 16.15 -11.09
N TRP A 125 15.41 17.08 -10.71
CA TRP A 125 15.04 18.22 -11.53
C TRP A 125 15.82 19.48 -11.14
N ILE A 126 16.15 20.32 -12.12
CA ILE A 126 16.91 21.56 -11.91
C ILE A 126 15.96 22.76 -11.95
N VAL A 127 15.93 23.53 -10.86
CA VAL A 127 15.16 24.80 -10.80
C VAL A 127 16.01 25.92 -11.42
N THR A 128 15.54 26.48 -12.53
CA THR A 128 16.12 27.68 -13.16
C THR A 128 15.20 28.88 -12.93
N LYS A 129 15.78 30.07 -12.74
CA LYS A 129 14.98 31.31 -12.69
C LYS A 129 14.58 31.69 -14.12
N PRO A 130 13.32 32.07 -14.38
CA PRO A 130 12.95 32.64 -15.68
C PRO A 130 13.75 33.93 -15.92
N LYS A 131 14.14 34.16 -17.18
CA LYS A 131 14.84 35.37 -17.63
C LYS A 131 13.91 36.57 -17.66
#